data_AF-A0A8U0QV48-F1
#
_entry.id   AF-A0A8U0QV48-F1
#
_cell.length_a   1.000
_cell.length_b   1.000
_cell.length_c   1.000
_cell.angle_alpha   90.00
_cell.angle_beta   90.00
_cell.angle_gamma   90.00
#
_symmetry.space_group_name_H-M   'P 1'
#
loop_
_entity.id
_entity.type
_entity.pdbx_description
1 polymer ?
#
loop_
_entity_poly.entity_id
_entity_poly.type
_entity_poly.pdbx_seq_one_letter_code
_entity_poly.pdbx_strand_id
1 'polypeptide(L)'
;MVKLELDQVVMRRMREDDIETVKAIIKEGCQGTENRLILHILTRPVCLLLLATVSSVLRCFLHSFILALIIPVFLLIVYLKFTMPRSTGVLGTSRPYWDYVGSSYRGAQDETLPYSRISGKPPPAKGKARRRTKPKAEDKDKDSSPEIIDVEREKAAGQVWVADCEGEIVGCVSREGDCRLGMRRFCRVVVGCWYRREGLGRLLVQSLEQRERQTGATRVYAHVPYPSAVGEAFFRKLGYRLQGEVGYDGEEEEEDEEQPERTFLGFHVTKVFVKDLK
;
A
#
# COMPACT_ATOMS: atom_id res chain seq x y z
N MET A 1 0.58 14.93 -20.82
CA MET A 1 -0.04 13.79 -20.10
C MET A 1 -0.29 12.72 -21.14
N VAL A 2 0.12 11.48 -20.87
CA VAL A 2 -0.12 10.34 -21.76
C VAL A 2 -1.59 9.97 -21.58
N LYS A 3 -2.37 9.96 -22.66
CA LYS A 3 -3.76 9.54 -22.60
C LYS A 3 -3.78 8.01 -22.53
N LEU A 4 -4.21 7.48 -21.40
CA LEU A 4 -4.35 6.02 -21.24
C LEU A 4 -5.73 5.60 -21.71
N GLU A 5 -5.79 4.74 -22.71
CA GLU A 5 -7.04 4.07 -23.08
C GLU A 5 -7.28 2.90 -22.12
N LEU A 6 -8.23 3.07 -21.20
CA LEU A 6 -8.53 2.06 -20.18
C LEU A 6 -8.91 0.69 -20.78
N ASP A 7 -9.42 0.66 -22.01
CA ASP A 7 -9.79 -0.55 -22.73
C ASP A 7 -8.58 -1.44 -23.10
N GLN A 8 -7.38 -0.86 -23.14
CA GLN A 8 -6.13 -1.56 -23.44
C GLN A 8 -5.48 -2.14 -22.18
N VAL A 9 -5.95 -1.75 -20.99
CA VAL A 9 -5.37 -2.15 -19.71
C VAL A 9 -5.91 -3.51 -19.29
N VAL A 10 -5.01 -4.48 -19.15
CA VAL A 10 -5.33 -5.79 -18.62
C VAL A 10 -4.99 -5.85 -17.13
N MET A 11 -6.02 -5.98 -16.30
CA MET A 11 -5.83 -6.21 -14.88
C MET A 11 -5.66 -7.71 -14.60
N ARG A 12 -4.47 -8.09 -14.17
CA ARG A 12 -4.09 -9.49 -13.95
C ARG A 12 -3.38 -9.70 -12.62
N ARG A 13 -3.25 -10.97 -12.22
CA ARG A 13 -2.41 -11.36 -11.10
C ARG A 13 -0.95 -10.94 -11.33
N MET A 14 -0.29 -10.47 -10.28
CA MET A 14 1.16 -10.18 -10.30
C MET A 14 1.96 -11.47 -10.47
N ARG A 15 2.97 -11.45 -11.35
CA ARG A 15 3.94 -12.53 -11.59
C ARG A 15 5.25 -12.19 -10.90
N GLU A 16 6.12 -13.18 -10.78
CA GLU A 16 7.47 -13.00 -10.20
C GLU A 16 8.28 -11.95 -10.97
N ASP A 17 8.20 -11.97 -12.30
CA ASP A 17 8.89 -11.00 -13.17
C ASP A 17 8.43 -9.54 -12.94
N ASP A 18 7.20 -9.34 -12.42
CA ASP A 18 6.66 -8.00 -12.17
C ASP A 18 7.13 -7.41 -10.83
N ILE A 19 7.72 -8.23 -9.93
CA ILE A 19 7.99 -7.84 -8.54
C ILE A 19 8.86 -6.59 -8.46
N GLU A 20 9.91 -6.49 -9.28
CA GLU A 20 10.82 -5.34 -9.27
C GLU A 20 10.11 -4.07 -9.74
N THR A 21 9.29 -4.17 -10.78
CA THR A 21 8.52 -3.05 -11.32
C THR A 21 7.46 -2.57 -10.33
N VAL A 22 6.72 -3.50 -9.70
CA VAL A 22 5.72 -3.17 -8.67
C VAL A 22 6.38 -2.50 -7.47
N LYS A 23 7.51 -3.01 -6.99
CA LYS A 23 8.28 -2.37 -5.90
C LYS A 23 8.69 -0.95 -6.28
N ALA A 24 9.16 -0.73 -7.51
CA ALA A 24 9.55 0.60 -7.99
C ALA A 24 8.37 1.58 -8.02
N ILE A 25 7.24 1.17 -8.59
CA ILE A 25 6.03 2.01 -8.68
C ILE A 25 5.48 2.34 -7.28
N ILE A 26 5.43 1.37 -6.37
CA ILE A 26 4.98 1.62 -5.01
C ILE A 26 5.93 2.60 -4.29
N LYS A 27 7.24 2.41 -4.44
CA LYS A 27 8.25 3.32 -3.86
C LYS A 27 8.08 4.75 -4.38
N GLU A 28 7.82 4.92 -5.68
CA GLU A 28 7.53 6.21 -6.29
C GLU A 28 6.22 6.81 -5.75
N GLY A 29 5.15 6.01 -5.68
CA GLY A 29 3.84 6.44 -5.16
C GLY A 29 3.88 6.87 -3.70
N CYS A 30 4.76 6.28 -2.91
CA CYS A 30 4.95 6.59 -1.48
C CYS A 30 5.99 7.69 -1.23
N GLN A 31 6.66 8.19 -2.27
CA GLN A 31 7.74 9.15 -2.11
C GLN A 31 7.25 10.42 -1.40
N GLY A 32 7.93 10.78 -0.31
CA GLY A 32 7.60 11.96 0.48
C GLY A 32 6.45 11.77 1.49
N THR A 33 5.70 10.67 1.44
CA THR A 33 4.67 10.36 2.45
C THR A 33 5.29 10.19 3.83
N GLU A 34 6.45 9.52 3.92
CA GLU A 34 7.20 9.39 5.17
C GLU A 34 7.55 10.74 5.79
N ASN A 35 8.07 11.68 5.00
CA ASN A 35 8.48 12.99 5.51
C ASN A 35 7.27 13.79 6.00
N ARG A 36 6.15 13.69 5.29
CA ARG A 36 4.88 14.31 5.71
C ARG A 36 4.34 13.68 6.99
N LEU A 37 4.53 12.37 7.16
CA LEU A 37 4.10 11.66 8.36
C LEU A 37 4.99 11.97 9.56
N ILE A 38 6.32 12.05 9.38
CA ILE A 38 7.26 12.56 10.39
C ILE A 38 6.83 13.96 10.82
N LEU A 39 6.59 14.85 9.86
CA LEU A 39 6.13 16.21 10.15
C LEU A 39 4.79 16.21 10.89
N HIS A 40 3.86 15.34 10.49
CA HIS A 40 2.58 15.18 11.19
C HIS A 40 2.76 14.76 12.65
N ILE A 41 3.67 13.83 12.93
CA ILE A 41 3.97 13.37 14.30
C ILE A 41 4.64 14.49 15.10
N LEU A 42 5.65 15.14 14.53
CA LEU A 42 6.40 16.22 15.18
C LEU A 42 5.53 17.44 15.49
N THR A 43 4.45 17.66 14.74
CA THR A 43 3.54 18.80 14.95
C THR A 43 2.42 18.49 15.95
N ARG A 44 2.35 17.27 16.52
CA ARG A 44 1.36 16.96 17.56
C ARG A 44 1.70 17.65 18.88
N PRO A 45 0.71 18.26 19.58
CA PRO A 45 0.93 18.97 20.84
C PRO A 45 1.68 18.14 21.89
N VAL A 46 1.31 16.87 22.03
CA VAL A 46 1.96 15.94 22.97
C VAL A 46 3.43 15.67 22.59
N CYS A 47 3.72 15.50 21.30
CA CYS A 47 5.10 15.29 20.84
C CYS A 47 5.95 16.55 21.07
N LEU A 48 5.41 17.74 20.78
CA LEU A 48 6.07 19.01 21.05
C LEU A 48 6.33 19.22 22.55
N LEU A 49 5.38 18.86 23.39
CA LEU A 49 5.52 18.94 24.85
C LEU A 49 6.63 18.00 25.34
N LEU A 50 6.68 16.76 24.84
CA LEU A 50 7.76 15.81 25.16
C LEU A 50 9.13 16.29 24.67
N LEU A 51 9.21 16.85 23.47
CA LEU A 51 10.46 17.43 22.96
C LEU A 51 10.90 18.61 23.82
N ALA A 52 9.97 19.48 24.23
CA ALA A 52 10.26 20.62 25.08
C ALA A 52 10.75 20.21 26.47
N THR A 53 10.16 19.18 27.08
CA THR A 53 10.61 18.66 28.38
C THR A 53 12.00 18.03 28.28
N VAL A 54 12.24 17.19 27.27
CA VAL A 54 13.57 16.60 27.01
C VAL A 54 14.62 17.67 26.75
N SER A 55 14.31 18.67 25.91
CA SER A 55 15.20 19.81 25.67
C SER A 55 15.48 20.62 26.93
N SER A 56 14.49 20.77 27.83
CA SER A 56 14.68 21.49 29.09
C SER A 56 15.60 20.74 30.05
N VAL A 57 15.47 19.42 30.15
CA VAL A 57 16.38 18.59 30.94
C VAL A 57 17.78 18.61 30.34
N LEU A 58 17.89 18.50 29.02
CA LEU A 58 19.17 18.47 28.31
C LEU A 58 19.96 19.78 28.46
N ARG A 59 19.25 20.91 28.61
CA ARG A 59 19.87 22.21 28.94
C ARG A 59 20.61 22.22 30.29
N CYS A 60 20.24 21.38 31.24
CA CYS A 60 20.96 21.27 32.51
C CYS A 60 22.34 20.60 32.34
N PHE A 61 22.53 19.82 31.27
CA PHE A 61 23.76 19.08 31.00
C PHE A 61 24.61 19.69 29.89
N LEU A 62 23.99 20.37 28.92
CA LEU A 62 24.68 20.99 27.80
C LEU A 62 24.91 22.48 28.06
N HIS A 63 26.14 22.94 27.85
CA HIS A 63 26.50 24.36 27.91
C HIS A 63 25.94 25.19 26.73
N SER A 64 25.33 24.54 25.72
CA SER A 64 24.80 25.19 24.52
C SER A 64 23.28 25.06 24.41
N PHE A 65 22.60 26.20 24.41
CA PHE A 65 21.15 26.30 24.22
C PHE A 65 20.69 25.72 22.88
N ILE A 66 21.39 26.07 21.80
CA ILE A 66 21.05 25.65 20.44
C ILE A 66 21.15 24.13 20.33
N LEU A 67 22.21 23.55 20.90
CA LEU A 67 22.44 22.11 20.84
C LEU A 67 21.36 21.32 21.62
N ALA A 68 20.92 21.85 22.77
CA ALA A 68 19.86 21.24 23.57
C ALA A 68 18.48 21.24 22.89
N LEU A 69 18.26 22.11 21.90
CA LEU A 69 17.05 22.10 21.06
C LEU A 69 17.20 21.19 19.84
N ILE A 70 18.35 21.22 19.16
CA ILE A 70 18.54 20.47 17.91
C ILE A 70 18.68 18.97 18.16
N ILE A 71 19.41 18.55 19.21
CA ILE A 71 19.70 17.13 19.45
C ILE A 71 18.41 16.30 19.60
N PRO A 72 17.45 16.66 20.48
CA PRO A 72 16.25 15.85 20.66
C PRO A 72 15.41 15.71 19.38
N VAL A 73 15.28 16.81 18.61
CA VAL A 73 14.54 16.82 17.34
C VAL A 73 15.25 15.95 16.30
N PHE A 74 16.57 16.09 16.18
CA PHE A 74 17.37 15.30 15.23
C PHE A 74 17.34 13.81 15.55
N LEU A 75 17.55 13.44 16.82
CA LEU A 75 17.48 12.05 17.26
C LEU A 75 16.09 11.45 17.03
N LEU A 76 15.03 12.21 17.29
CA LEU A 76 13.68 11.77 17.01
C LEU A 76 13.44 11.57 15.50
N ILE A 77 13.90 12.48 14.64
CA ILE A 77 13.79 12.31 13.18
C ILE A 77 14.53 11.06 12.72
N VAL A 78 15.77 10.83 13.19
CA VAL A 78 16.56 9.65 12.85
C VAL A 78 15.87 8.37 13.35
N TYR A 79 15.39 8.38 14.60
CA TYR A 79 14.64 7.27 15.18
C TYR A 79 13.38 6.95 14.35
N LEU A 80 12.59 7.97 14.02
CA LEU A 80 11.38 7.85 13.22
C LEU A 80 11.69 7.36 11.80
N LYS A 81 12.78 7.86 11.18
CA LYS A 81 13.28 7.39 9.89
C LYS A 81 13.79 5.96 9.91
N PHE A 82 14.23 5.43 11.06
CA PHE A 82 14.70 4.05 11.16
C PHE A 82 13.58 3.06 11.50
N THR A 83 12.63 3.51 12.33
CA THR A 83 11.52 2.68 12.81
C THR A 83 10.37 2.59 11.81
N MET A 84 9.99 3.70 11.16
CA MET A 84 8.89 3.69 10.19
C MET A 84 9.12 2.79 8.96
N PRO A 85 10.31 2.76 8.32
CA PRO A 85 10.52 1.86 7.17
C PRO A 85 10.39 0.37 7.53
N ARG A 86 10.53 0.02 8.81
CA ARG A 86 10.44 -1.35 9.31
C ARG A 86 9.07 -1.70 9.89
N SER A 87 8.38 -0.77 10.54
CA SER A 87 7.07 -1.04 11.15
C SER A 87 5.90 -0.83 10.18
N THR A 88 6.06 0.02 9.17
CA THR A 88 5.04 0.29 8.16
C THR A 88 5.60 -0.07 6.80
N GLY A 89 5.78 -1.36 6.52
CA GLY A 89 6.29 -1.86 5.24
C GLY A 89 5.46 -1.31 4.07
N VAL A 90 5.93 -0.18 3.55
CA VAL A 90 5.42 0.57 2.40
C VAL A 90 3.88 0.63 2.31
N LEU A 91 3.21 0.94 3.42
CA LEU A 91 1.76 1.17 3.58
C LEU A 91 0.87 -0.08 3.77
N GLY A 92 1.08 -0.83 4.85
CA GLY A 92 0.00 -1.63 5.44
C GLY A 92 0.36 -3.01 5.97
N THR A 93 1.58 -3.52 5.73
CA THR A 93 1.98 -4.83 6.26
C THR A 93 3.39 -4.78 6.84
N SER A 94 3.65 -5.61 7.84
CA SER A 94 4.93 -5.72 8.55
C SER A 94 5.98 -6.58 7.81
N ARG A 95 5.69 -7.11 6.61
CA ARG A 95 6.48 -8.20 5.98
C ARG A 95 6.81 -7.96 4.49
N PRO A 96 7.68 -6.98 4.16
CA PRO A 96 7.75 -6.40 2.82
C PRO A 96 8.32 -7.30 1.71
N TYR A 97 9.17 -8.30 1.96
CA TYR A 97 9.75 -9.12 0.87
C TYR A 97 8.87 -10.33 0.52
N TRP A 98 8.43 -11.06 1.54
CA TRP A 98 7.68 -12.31 1.39
C TRP A 98 6.25 -12.09 0.90
N ASP A 99 5.65 -10.93 1.15
CA ASP A 99 4.31 -10.62 0.64
C ASP A 99 4.24 -10.66 -0.89
N TYR A 100 5.29 -10.22 -1.58
CA TYR A 100 5.28 -10.20 -3.05
C TYR A 100 5.47 -11.59 -3.63
N VAL A 101 6.39 -12.36 -3.05
CA VAL A 101 6.67 -13.74 -3.48
C VAL A 101 5.49 -14.63 -3.12
N GLY A 102 5.00 -14.62 -1.87
CA GLY A 102 3.78 -15.37 -1.51
C GLY A 102 2.58 -14.97 -2.37
N SER A 103 2.42 -13.68 -2.70
CA SER A 103 1.36 -13.25 -3.61
C SER A 103 1.54 -13.70 -5.07
N SER A 104 2.73 -14.06 -5.55
CA SER A 104 2.87 -14.58 -6.92
C SER A 104 2.46 -16.04 -7.03
N TYR A 105 2.43 -16.78 -5.92
CA TYR A 105 2.05 -18.19 -5.88
C TYR A 105 0.54 -18.36 -5.71
N ARG A 106 -0.03 -19.34 -6.43
CA ARG A 106 -1.42 -19.87 -6.35
C ARG A 106 -2.58 -19.02 -6.87
N GLY A 107 -2.35 -18.05 -7.74
CA GLY A 107 -3.35 -17.73 -8.76
C GLY A 107 -3.15 -18.66 -9.96
N ALA A 108 -4.20 -19.11 -10.64
CA ALA A 108 -3.98 -19.49 -12.04
C ALA A 108 -3.30 -18.28 -12.71
N GLN A 109 -2.14 -18.43 -13.35
CA GLN A 109 -1.29 -17.33 -13.81
C GLN A 109 -1.98 -16.35 -14.81
N ASP A 110 -3.23 -16.66 -15.17
CA ASP A 110 -4.13 -15.93 -16.05
C ASP A 110 -5.42 -15.43 -15.37
N GLU A 111 -5.51 -15.43 -14.03
CA GLU A 111 -6.63 -14.77 -13.34
C GLU A 111 -6.62 -13.27 -13.66
N THR A 112 -7.78 -12.78 -14.09
CA THR A 112 -8.01 -11.40 -14.47
C THR A 112 -9.18 -10.82 -13.68
N LEU A 113 -9.15 -9.52 -13.41
CA LEU A 113 -10.24 -8.86 -12.70
C LEU A 113 -11.42 -8.54 -13.64
N PRO A 114 -12.67 -8.53 -13.13
CA PRO A 114 -13.90 -8.50 -13.95
C PRO A 114 -14.14 -7.25 -14.84
N TYR A 115 -13.25 -6.27 -14.88
CA TYR A 115 -13.27 -5.16 -15.86
C TYR A 115 -12.00 -5.06 -16.72
N SER A 116 -11.18 -6.11 -16.78
CA SER A 116 -9.92 -6.12 -17.55
C SER A 116 -10.09 -6.11 -19.07
N ARG A 117 -11.32 -6.23 -19.59
CA ARG A 117 -11.62 -6.24 -21.04
C ARG A 117 -13.00 -5.64 -21.32
N ILE A 118 -13.12 -4.32 -21.21
CA ILE A 118 -14.36 -3.62 -21.60
C ILE A 118 -14.66 -3.81 -23.11
N SER A 119 -13.65 -4.14 -23.94
CA SER A 119 -13.78 -4.22 -25.40
C SER A 119 -14.03 -5.61 -26.02
N GLY A 120 -14.12 -6.71 -25.28
CA GLY A 120 -14.42 -8.04 -25.88
C GLY A 120 -13.40 -8.55 -26.94
N LYS A 121 -12.23 -7.93 -27.08
CA LYS A 121 -11.18 -8.40 -27.98
C LYS A 121 -10.52 -9.67 -27.41
N PRO A 122 -10.29 -10.71 -28.24
CA PRO A 122 -9.56 -11.91 -27.82
C PRO A 122 -8.15 -11.53 -27.37
N PRO A 123 -7.51 -12.34 -26.50
CA PRO A 123 -6.13 -12.08 -26.09
C PRO A 123 -5.25 -11.94 -27.34
N PRO A 124 -4.32 -10.98 -27.40
CA PRO A 124 -3.38 -10.94 -28.50
C PRO A 124 -2.67 -12.29 -28.57
N ALA A 125 -2.89 -13.00 -29.68
CA ALA A 125 -2.27 -14.30 -29.93
C ALA A 125 -0.76 -14.17 -29.74
N LYS A 126 -0.20 -14.94 -28.79
CA LYS A 126 1.22 -15.02 -28.40
C LYS A 126 2.15 -14.34 -29.42
N GLY A 127 2.25 -13.02 -29.30
CA GLY A 127 3.04 -12.20 -30.18
C GLY A 127 4.46 -12.21 -29.68
N LYS A 128 5.26 -13.15 -30.20
CA LYS A 128 6.72 -13.26 -30.09
C LYS A 128 7.30 -12.68 -28.80
N ALA A 129 7.62 -13.56 -27.85
CA ALA A 129 8.58 -13.29 -26.79
C ALA A 129 9.77 -12.53 -27.39
N ARG A 130 9.83 -11.23 -27.14
CA ARG A 130 10.87 -10.37 -27.65
C ARG A 130 12.12 -10.78 -26.88
N ARG A 131 12.99 -11.56 -27.52
CA ARG A 131 14.37 -11.83 -27.08
C ARG A 131 14.99 -10.49 -26.73
N ARG A 132 14.97 -10.13 -25.44
CA ARG A 132 15.75 -9.02 -24.92
C ARG A 132 17.15 -9.55 -24.69
N THR A 133 18.09 -8.84 -25.30
CA THR A 133 19.52 -9.06 -25.34
C THR A 133 20.05 -9.27 -23.92
N LYS A 134 20.71 -10.41 -23.69
CA LYS A 134 21.50 -10.68 -22.48
C LYS A 134 22.47 -9.51 -22.23
N PRO A 135 22.45 -8.85 -21.07
CA PRO A 135 23.67 -8.27 -20.53
C PRO A 135 24.60 -9.42 -20.15
N LYS A 136 25.87 -9.24 -20.49
CA LYS A 136 26.99 -10.16 -20.29
C LYS A 136 27.00 -10.70 -18.85
N ALA A 137 27.09 -12.02 -18.73
CA ALA A 137 27.25 -12.72 -17.46
C ALA A 137 28.58 -12.31 -16.81
N GLU A 138 28.50 -11.72 -15.62
CA GLU A 138 29.56 -11.83 -14.63
C GLU A 138 28.99 -12.68 -13.48
N ASP A 139 29.74 -13.74 -13.20
CA ASP A 139 29.47 -14.78 -12.21
C ASP A 139 28.96 -14.24 -10.87
N LYS A 140 27.77 -14.70 -10.49
CA LYS A 140 27.44 -15.05 -9.11
C LYS A 140 26.25 -16.01 -9.12
N ASP A 141 26.53 -17.23 -9.58
CA ASP A 141 25.74 -18.40 -9.22
C ASP A 141 25.74 -18.49 -7.69
N LYS A 142 24.61 -18.11 -7.10
CA LYS A 142 24.26 -18.46 -5.74
C LYS A 142 22.79 -18.86 -5.73
N ASP A 143 22.57 -20.09 -6.18
CA ASP A 143 21.68 -21.05 -5.54
C ASP A 143 20.37 -20.44 -5.00
N SER A 144 19.38 -20.29 -5.88
CA SER A 144 17.99 -20.05 -5.48
C SER A 144 17.14 -21.21 -5.98
N SER A 145 17.17 -22.30 -5.22
CA SER A 145 16.09 -23.28 -5.29
C SER A 145 14.76 -22.56 -5.01
N PRO A 146 13.66 -22.91 -5.71
CA PRO A 146 12.36 -22.33 -5.42
C PRO A 146 12.02 -22.70 -3.97
N GLU A 147 12.08 -21.72 -3.08
CA GLU A 147 11.75 -21.91 -1.68
C GLU A 147 10.30 -22.41 -1.62
N ILE A 148 10.08 -23.57 -0.98
CA ILE A 148 8.76 -24.15 -0.86
C ILE A 148 7.94 -23.22 0.07
N ILE A 149 7.11 -22.38 -0.54
CA ILE A 149 6.24 -21.47 0.20
C ILE A 149 5.11 -22.29 0.79
N ASP A 150 5.03 -22.27 2.12
CA ASP A 150 3.95 -22.90 2.87
C ASP A 150 2.59 -22.23 2.54
N VAL A 151 1.52 -23.03 2.49
CA VAL A 151 0.16 -22.58 2.18
C VAL A 151 -0.31 -21.49 3.15
N GLU A 152 0.11 -21.58 4.41
CA GLU A 152 -0.18 -20.58 5.43
C GLU A 152 0.55 -19.26 5.17
N ARG A 153 1.80 -19.32 4.70
CA ARG A 153 2.59 -18.12 4.36
C ARG A 153 1.98 -17.35 3.19
N GLU A 154 1.46 -18.08 2.21
CA GLU A 154 0.80 -17.50 1.05
C GLU A 154 -0.53 -16.82 1.42
N LYS A 155 -1.33 -17.46 2.27
CA LYS A 155 -2.57 -16.88 2.81
C LYS A 155 -2.30 -15.58 3.58
N ALA A 156 -1.18 -15.53 4.31
CA ALA A 156 -0.74 -14.34 5.04
C ALA A 156 -0.17 -13.24 4.12
N ALA A 157 0.48 -13.59 3.01
CA ALA A 157 1.08 -12.66 2.05
C ALA A 157 0.04 -11.80 1.30
N GLY A 158 -1.19 -12.31 1.15
CA GLY A 158 -2.26 -11.60 0.47
C GLY A 158 -2.15 -11.63 -1.06
N GLN A 159 -2.85 -10.71 -1.72
CA GLN A 159 -3.02 -10.72 -3.17
C GLN A 159 -2.75 -9.36 -3.85
N VAL A 160 -1.65 -9.24 -4.59
CA VAL A 160 -1.34 -8.16 -5.53
C VAL A 160 -1.91 -8.37 -6.96
N TRP A 161 -2.60 -7.34 -7.45
CA TRP A 161 -3.11 -7.21 -8.81
C TRP A 161 -2.42 -6.06 -9.51
N VAL A 162 -2.09 -6.25 -10.78
CA VAL A 162 -1.36 -5.27 -11.60
C VAL A 162 -2.21 -4.86 -12.80
N ALA A 163 -2.11 -3.59 -13.17
CA ALA A 163 -2.58 -3.07 -14.44
C ALA A 163 -1.43 -3.14 -15.46
N ASP A 164 -1.59 -4.01 -16.45
CA ASP A 164 -0.64 -4.23 -17.55
C ASP A 164 -1.17 -3.53 -18.81
N CYS A 165 -0.39 -2.59 -19.35
CA CYS A 165 -0.70 -1.90 -20.60
C CYS A 165 0.46 -2.16 -21.57
N GLU A 166 0.19 -2.90 -22.65
CA GLU A 166 1.18 -3.25 -23.67
C GLU A 166 2.48 -3.91 -23.12
N GLY A 167 2.40 -4.63 -22.00
CA GLY A 167 3.55 -5.27 -21.35
C GLY A 167 4.29 -4.37 -20.35
N GLU A 168 3.80 -3.16 -20.10
CA GLU A 168 4.28 -2.27 -19.03
C GLU A 168 3.28 -2.28 -17.86
N ILE A 169 3.80 -2.47 -16.64
CA ILE A 169 2.99 -2.31 -15.43
C ILE A 169 2.81 -0.83 -15.14
N VAL A 170 1.57 -0.36 -15.18
CA VAL A 170 1.22 1.06 -15.03
C VAL A 170 0.55 1.38 -13.68
N GLY A 171 0.20 0.36 -12.90
CA GLY A 171 -0.34 0.50 -11.56
C GLY A 171 -0.59 -0.84 -10.88
N CYS A 172 -0.90 -0.81 -9.59
CA CYS A 172 -1.22 -1.98 -8.79
C CYS A 172 -2.23 -1.69 -7.68
N VAL A 173 -2.87 -2.75 -7.20
CA VAL A 173 -3.68 -2.78 -5.98
C VAL A 173 -3.44 -4.09 -5.26
N SER A 174 -3.38 -4.05 -3.93
CA SER A 174 -3.21 -5.24 -3.11
C SER A 174 -4.43 -5.47 -2.22
N ARG A 175 -4.77 -6.73 -2.03
CA ARG A 175 -5.63 -7.23 -0.97
C ARG A 175 -4.74 -7.83 0.11
N GLU A 176 -4.96 -7.46 1.36
CA GLU A 176 -4.19 -8.06 2.45
C GLU A 176 -4.55 -9.54 2.65
N GLY A 177 -3.59 -10.28 3.21
CA GLY A 177 -3.81 -11.64 3.70
C GLY A 177 -4.60 -11.62 5.01
N ASP A 178 -5.10 -12.80 5.39
CA ASP A 178 -5.62 -13.08 6.73
C ASP A 178 -6.59 -12.04 7.33
N CYS A 179 -7.64 -11.69 6.57
CA CYS A 179 -8.73 -10.84 7.05
C CYS A 179 -9.86 -11.65 7.70
N ARG A 180 -10.63 -11.03 8.60
CA ARG A 180 -11.88 -11.60 9.16
C ARG A 180 -12.84 -12.05 8.04
N LEU A 181 -13.69 -13.04 8.33
CA LEU A 181 -14.68 -13.54 7.37
C LEU A 181 -15.59 -12.40 6.87
N GLY A 182 -15.83 -12.35 5.56
CA GLY A 182 -16.63 -11.28 4.93
C GLY A 182 -15.94 -9.91 4.80
N MET A 183 -14.84 -9.67 5.51
CA MET A 183 -14.10 -8.41 5.48
C MET A 183 -12.85 -8.51 4.60
N ARG A 184 -12.52 -7.44 3.88
CA ARG A 184 -11.31 -7.36 3.04
C ARG A 184 -10.60 -6.04 3.23
N ARG A 185 -9.28 -6.07 3.41
CA ARG A 185 -8.44 -4.86 3.42
C ARG A 185 -7.77 -4.67 2.07
N PHE A 186 -7.97 -3.52 1.47
CA PHE A 186 -7.25 -3.07 0.29
C PHE A 186 -6.11 -2.14 0.70
N CYS A 187 -4.94 -2.42 0.18
CA CYS A 187 -3.71 -1.68 0.45
C CYS A 187 -2.91 -1.48 -0.85
N ARG A 188 -1.87 -0.65 -0.78
CA ARG A 188 -0.90 -0.44 -1.86
C ARG A 188 -1.53 -0.08 -3.22
N VAL A 189 -2.58 0.74 -3.20
CA VAL A 189 -3.19 1.28 -4.43
C VAL A 189 -2.27 2.35 -5.01
N VAL A 190 -1.59 2.04 -6.10
CA VAL A 190 -0.62 2.96 -6.72
C VAL A 190 -0.79 2.97 -8.23
N VAL A 191 -0.71 4.16 -8.81
CA VAL A 191 -0.71 4.40 -10.25
C VAL A 191 0.52 5.22 -10.61
N GLY A 192 1.23 4.79 -11.67
CA GLY A 192 2.40 5.48 -12.20
C GLY A 192 2.08 6.95 -12.52
N CYS A 193 3.00 7.87 -12.24
CA CYS A 193 2.72 9.31 -12.28
C CYS A 193 2.16 9.81 -13.61
N TRP A 194 2.57 9.20 -14.73
CA TRP A 194 2.13 9.52 -16.10
C TRP A 194 0.68 9.14 -16.40
N TYR A 195 0.12 8.20 -15.62
CA TYR A 195 -1.21 7.61 -15.83
C TYR A 195 -2.23 8.01 -14.75
N ARG A 196 -1.85 8.94 -13.85
CA ARG A 196 -2.74 9.46 -12.80
C ARG A 196 -3.82 10.36 -13.39
N ARG A 197 -4.99 10.34 -12.75
CA ARG A 197 -6.20 11.09 -13.14
C ARG A 197 -6.87 10.62 -14.45
N GLU A 198 -6.38 9.54 -15.06
CA GLU A 198 -7.02 8.89 -16.21
C GLU A 198 -8.10 7.86 -15.81
N GLY A 199 -8.45 7.75 -14.53
CA GLY A 199 -9.45 6.79 -14.02
C GLY A 199 -8.90 5.40 -13.69
N LEU A 200 -7.64 5.10 -14.00
CA LEU A 200 -7.02 3.79 -13.75
C LEU A 200 -7.11 3.33 -12.28
N GLY A 201 -6.85 4.22 -11.32
CA GLY A 201 -6.97 3.88 -9.90
C GLY A 201 -8.39 3.48 -9.50
N ARG A 202 -9.40 4.17 -10.05
CA ARG A 202 -10.82 3.84 -9.84
C ARG A 202 -11.12 2.45 -10.41
N LEU A 203 -10.66 2.19 -11.63
CA LEU A 203 -10.83 0.91 -12.30
C LEU A 203 -10.22 -0.24 -11.48
N LEU A 204 -8.97 -0.09 -11.02
CA LEU A 204 -8.30 -1.09 -10.17
C LEU A 204 -9.10 -1.44 -8.92
N VAL A 205 -9.53 -0.42 -8.16
CA VAL A 205 -10.28 -0.64 -6.91
C VAL A 205 -11.65 -1.26 -7.20
N GLN A 206 -12.43 -0.71 -8.14
CA GLN A 206 -13.77 -1.24 -8.46
C GLN A 206 -13.74 -2.67 -8.99
N SER A 207 -12.71 -3.03 -9.75
CA SER A 207 -12.56 -4.39 -10.27
C SER A 207 -12.24 -5.38 -9.15
N LEU A 208 -11.41 -4.97 -8.20
CA LEU A 208 -11.12 -5.79 -7.02
C LEU A 208 -12.35 -5.86 -6.09
N GLU A 209 -13.09 -4.78 -5.89
CA GLU A 209 -14.36 -4.76 -5.14
C GLU A 209 -15.36 -5.78 -5.72
N GLN A 210 -15.55 -5.78 -7.05
CA GLN A 210 -16.50 -6.69 -7.69
C GLN A 210 -16.06 -8.15 -7.55
N ARG A 211 -14.77 -8.45 -7.71
CA ARG A 211 -14.24 -9.80 -7.48
C ARG A 211 -14.47 -10.25 -6.04
N GLU A 212 -14.15 -9.40 -5.07
CA GLU A 212 -14.35 -9.74 -3.66
C GLU A 212 -15.83 -9.85 -3.29
N ARG A 213 -16.72 -9.06 -3.91
CA ARG A 213 -18.17 -9.24 -3.78
C ARG A 213 -18.62 -10.61 -4.29
N GLN A 214 -18.10 -11.06 -5.42
CA GLN A 214 -18.40 -12.39 -5.99
C GLN A 214 -17.87 -13.54 -5.12
N THR A 215 -16.80 -13.32 -4.35
CA THR A 215 -16.25 -14.29 -3.40
C THR A 215 -16.89 -14.19 -2.01
N GLY A 216 -17.94 -13.37 -1.84
CA GLY A 216 -18.73 -13.28 -0.62
C GLY A 216 -18.23 -12.25 0.40
N ALA A 217 -17.39 -11.29 0.00
CA ALA A 217 -17.06 -10.16 0.86
C ALA A 217 -18.25 -9.19 0.99
N THR A 218 -18.54 -8.81 2.22
CA THR A 218 -19.61 -7.88 2.59
C THR A 218 -19.08 -6.46 2.83
N ARG A 219 -17.81 -6.31 3.20
CA ARG A 219 -17.20 -5.02 3.53
C ARG A 219 -15.74 -4.94 3.11
N VAL A 220 -15.35 -3.77 2.62
CA VAL A 220 -13.96 -3.46 2.25
C VAL A 220 -13.47 -2.27 3.06
N TYR A 221 -12.24 -2.40 3.56
CA TYR A 221 -11.52 -1.37 4.27
C TYR A 221 -10.30 -0.92 3.48
N ALA A 222 -9.97 0.36 3.59
CA ALA A 222 -8.79 0.95 2.98
C ALA A 222 -8.07 1.84 4.01
N HIS A 223 -6.79 1.55 4.21
CA HIS A 223 -5.94 2.36 5.09
C HIS A 223 -5.25 3.44 4.28
N VAL A 224 -5.51 4.69 4.65
CA VAL A 224 -4.96 5.87 3.98
C VAL A 224 -4.04 6.59 4.97
N PRO A 225 -2.77 6.89 4.61
CA PRO A 225 -1.91 7.67 5.49
C PRO A 225 -2.56 8.99 5.88
N TYR A 226 -2.49 9.35 7.16
CA TYR A 226 -3.11 10.57 7.68
C TYR A 226 -2.79 11.85 6.88
N PRO A 227 -1.55 12.10 6.40
CA PRO A 227 -1.24 13.29 5.62
C PRO A 227 -1.67 13.20 4.13
N SER A 228 -2.26 12.09 3.69
CA SER A 228 -2.61 11.87 2.28
C SER A 228 -3.98 12.42 1.92
N ALA A 229 -4.04 13.73 1.65
CA ALA A 229 -5.27 14.38 1.14
C ALA A 229 -5.74 13.78 -0.21
N VAL A 230 -4.79 13.34 -1.04
CA VAL A 230 -5.10 12.71 -2.34
C VAL A 230 -5.77 11.35 -2.14
N GLY A 231 -5.25 10.53 -1.22
CA GLY A 231 -5.85 9.22 -0.91
C GLY A 231 -7.25 9.38 -0.31
N GLU A 232 -7.43 10.32 0.61
CA GLU A 232 -8.73 10.63 1.20
C GLU A 232 -9.75 11.07 0.14
N ALA A 233 -9.39 12.04 -0.71
CA ALA A 233 -10.27 12.49 -1.78
C ALA A 233 -10.59 11.36 -2.79
N PHE A 234 -9.65 10.46 -3.03
CA PHE A 234 -9.82 9.32 -3.91
C PHE A 234 -10.84 8.31 -3.35
N PHE A 235 -10.66 7.85 -2.11
CA PHE A 235 -11.57 6.87 -1.50
C PHE A 235 -12.97 7.45 -1.23
N ARG A 236 -13.07 8.73 -0.83
CA ARG A 236 -14.38 9.42 -0.74
C ARG A 236 -15.12 9.44 -2.08
N LYS A 237 -14.42 9.73 -3.19
CA LYS A 237 -14.99 9.70 -4.56
C LYS A 237 -15.37 8.30 -5.05
N LEU A 238 -14.91 7.25 -4.39
CA LEU A 238 -15.30 5.86 -4.64
C LEU A 238 -16.45 5.38 -3.76
N GLY A 239 -16.96 6.25 -2.88
CA GLY A 239 -18.06 5.96 -1.97
C GLY A 239 -17.64 5.35 -0.64
N TYR A 240 -16.34 5.38 -0.30
CA TYR A 240 -15.90 4.99 1.04
C TYR A 240 -16.19 6.11 2.04
N ARG A 241 -16.56 5.72 3.25
CA ARG A 241 -16.77 6.62 4.39
C ARG A 241 -15.58 6.51 5.34
N LEU A 242 -15.19 7.61 5.97
CA LEU A 242 -14.21 7.52 7.05
C LEU A 242 -14.88 6.80 8.23
N GLN A 243 -14.23 5.76 8.75
CA GLN A 243 -14.71 5.04 9.93
C GLN A 243 -14.77 6.01 11.12
N GLY A 244 -15.89 6.00 11.85
CA GLY A 244 -16.18 6.95 12.94
C GLY A 244 -16.70 8.33 12.51
N GLU A 245 -16.85 8.64 11.21
CA GLU A 245 -17.40 9.95 10.76
C GLU A 245 -18.95 10.01 10.81
N VAL A 246 -19.62 8.85 10.88
CA VAL A 246 -21.06 8.77 11.12
C VAL A 246 -21.25 8.16 12.50
N GLY A 247 -21.44 9.01 13.50
CA GLY A 247 -21.96 8.56 14.79
C GLY A 247 -23.35 7.99 14.55
N TYR A 248 -23.48 6.66 14.58
CA TYR A 248 -24.76 6.09 14.92
C TYR A 248 -24.97 6.42 16.39
N ASP A 249 -26.01 7.21 16.66
CA ASP A 249 -26.42 7.55 18.01
C ASP A 249 -26.62 6.25 18.82
N GLY A 250 -25.69 5.97 19.73
CA GLY A 250 -25.97 5.19 20.92
C GLY A 250 -25.97 3.66 20.83
N GLU A 251 -25.19 3.03 19.97
CA GLU A 251 -24.88 1.60 20.14
C GLU A 251 -23.36 1.40 20.19
N GLU A 252 -22.96 0.51 21.11
CA GLU A 252 -21.62 0.19 21.60
C GLU A 252 -20.56 0.20 20.49
N GLU A 253 -19.35 0.69 20.78
CA GLU A 253 -18.18 0.54 19.90
C GLU A 253 -18.01 -0.95 19.54
N GLU A 254 -18.59 -1.38 18.42
CA GLU A 254 -18.64 -2.78 18.02
C GLU A 254 -17.20 -3.30 17.93
N GLU A 255 -16.93 -4.46 18.55
CA GLU A 255 -15.65 -5.18 18.48
C GLU A 255 -15.18 -5.53 17.04
N ASP A 256 -15.98 -5.13 16.03
CA ASP A 256 -15.83 -5.28 14.59
C ASP A 256 -15.21 -4.10 13.84
N GLU A 257 -14.86 -3.03 14.56
CA GLU A 257 -14.16 -1.88 14.00
C GLU A 257 -12.67 -2.19 13.68
N GLU A 258 -12.26 -1.88 12.45
CA GLU A 258 -10.86 -2.02 12.06
C GLU A 258 -10.01 -0.89 12.64
N GLN A 259 -8.93 -1.24 13.34
CA GLN A 259 -8.12 -0.27 14.06
C GLN A 259 -7.14 0.45 13.12
N PRO A 260 -7.03 1.80 13.22
CA PRO A 260 -5.98 2.52 12.52
C PRO A 260 -4.62 2.09 13.04
N GLU A 261 -3.62 2.08 12.16
CA GLU A 261 -2.25 1.81 12.56
C GLU A 261 -1.76 2.91 13.51
N ARG A 262 -1.03 2.51 14.57
CA ARG A 262 -0.50 3.41 15.59
C ARG A 262 1.03 3.38 15.61
N THR A 263 1.64 4.54 15.82
CA THR A 263 3.05 4.63 16.20
C THR A 263 3.29 4.03 17.59
N PHE A 264 4.57 3.84 17.96
CA PHE A 264 4.95 3.43 19.31
C PHE A 264 4.47 4.38 20.42
N LEU A 265 4.20 5.65 20.09
CA LEU A 265 3.63 6.66 20.99
C LEU A 265 2.09 6.67 20.98
N GLY A 266 1.46 5.71 20.33
CA GLY A 266 0.00 5.61 20.21
C GLY A 266 -0.63 6.54 19.17
N PHE A 267 0.15 7.39 18.48
CA PHE A 267 -0.40 8.29 17.45
C PHE A 267 -0.87 7.51 16.22
N HIS A 268 -2.07 7.82 15.74
CA HIS A 268 -2.63 7.24 14.52
C HIS A 268 -1.81 7.69 13.30
N VAL A 269 -1.37 6.73 12.48
CA VAL A 269 -0.63 6.99 11.23
C VAL A 269 -1.49 6.82 9.99
N THR A 270 -2.59 6.08 10.09
CA THR A 270 -3.58 5.89 9.02
C THR A 270 -4.98 6.33 9.45
N LYS A 271 -5.79 6.68 8.45
CA LYS A 271 -7.24 6.82 8.50
C LYS A 271 -7.84 5.58 7.86
N VAL A 272 -8.87 5.01 8.47
CA VAL A 272 -9.54 3.83 7.94
C VAL A 272 -10.81 4.26 7.20
N PHE A 273 -10.89 3.88 5.93
CA PHE A 273 -12.04 4.11 5.07
C PHE A 273 -12.78 2.81 4.85
N VAL A 274 -14.10 2.83 5.00
CA VAL A 274 -14.96 1.65 4.91
C VAL A 274 -16.00 1.81 3.80
N LYS A 275 -16.27 0.72 3.08
CA LYS A 275 -17.35 0.61 2.11
C LYS A 275 -18.03 -0.75 2.20
N ASP A 276 -19.35 -0.72 2.32
CA ASP A 276 -20.16 -1.94 2.30
C ASP A 276 -20.38 -2.39 0.84
N LEU A 277 -20.12 -3.68 0.58
CA LEU A 277 -20.36 -4.33 -0.70
C LEU A 277 -21.76 -4.96 -0.64
N LYS A 278 -22.78 -4.22 -1.05
CA LYS A 278 -24.13 -4.74 -1.32
C LYS A 278 -24.17 -5.39 -2.67
#